data_AF-R6YJ09-F1
#
_entry.id   AF-R6YJ09-F1
#
_cell.length_a   1.000
_cell.length_b   1.000
_cell.length_c   1.000
_cell.angle_alpha   90.00
_cell.angle_beta   90.00
_cell.angle_gamma   90.00
#
_symmetry.space_group_name_H-M   'P 1'
#
loop_
_entity.id
_entity.type
_entity.pdbx_description
1 polymer ?
#
loop_
_entity_poly.entity_id
_entity_poly.type
_entity_poly.pdbx_seq_one_letter_code
_entity_poly.pdbx_strand_id
1 'polypeptide(L)'
;MLKLVKLEPKYRHQLNEMMDEWTAANEKIIPWSIRKCDYHNFETYLDALEEKEESGEKVPDSTISKEPDGEFNESYCKWCYTDGEFKYSSMEELIDFCVEHMSNENWPPEQVRAHMLAVVPQLKHWNQGEN
;
A
#
# COMPACT_ATOMS: atom_id res chain seq x y z
N MET A 1 -26.21 -8.70 15.64
CA MET A 1 -24.96 -7.92 15.46
C MET A 1 -24.61 -8.01 13.99
N LEU A 2 -24.68 -6.91 13.25
CA LEU A 2 -24.33 -6.90 11.82
C LEU A 2 -22.81 -6.96 11.67
N LYS A 3 -22.31 -7.80 10.77
CA LYS A 3 -20.88 -7.90 10.45
C LYS A 3 -20.71 -7.70 8.95
N LEU A 4 -19.79 -6.81 8.58
CA LEU A 4 -19.31 -6.69 7.21
C LEU A 4 -18.45 -7.92 6.89
N VAL A 5 -18.77 -8.60 5.79
CA VAL A 5 -18.05 -9.77 5.30
C VAL A 5 -17.64 -9.55 3.86
N LYS A 6 -16.46 -10.06 3.47
CA LYS A 6 -16.05 -10.06 2.06
C LYS A 6 -17.05 -10.90 1.25
N LEU A 7 -17.45 -10.37 0.09
CA LEU A 7 -18.33 -11.09 -0.82
C LEU A 7 -17.55 -12.26 -1.44
N GLU A 8 -18.03 -13.48 -1.23
CA GLU A 8 -17.43 -14.74 -1.63
C GLU A 8 -18.48 -15.58 -2.38
N PRO A 9 -18.09 -16.57 -3.20
CA PRO A 9 -19.03 -17.39 -3.98
C PRO A 9 -20.17 -18.01 -3.18
N LYS A 10 -19.92 -18.39 -1.92
CA LYS A 10 -20.94 -18.94 -1.01
C LYS A 10 -22.08 -17.96 -0.70
N TYR A 11 -21.87 -16.67 -0.90
CA TYR A 11 -22.86 -15.61 -0.66
C TYR A 11 -23.61 -15.16 -1.92
N ARG A 12 -23.33 -15.77 -3.08
CA ARG A 12 -23.95 -15.41 -4.37
C ARG A 12 -25.47 -15.38 -4.33
N HIS A 13 -26.08 -16.39 -3.72
CA HIS A 13 -27.54 -16.50 -3.67
C HIS A 13 -28.17 -15.35 -2.87
N GLN A 14 -27.61 -15.05 -1.69
CA GLN A 14 -28.08 -13.95 -0.84
C GLN A 14 -27.88 -12.58 -1.50
N LEU A 15 -26.77 -12.40 -2.24
CA LEU A 15 -26.56 -11.19 -3.03
C LEU A 15 -27.66 -11.01 -4.07
N ASN A 16 -27.94 -12.06 -4.86
CA ASN A 16 -28.94 -11.98 -5.93
C ASN A 16 -30.33 -11.67 -5.37
N GLU A 17 -30.77 -12.39 -4.32
CA GLU A 17 -32.09 -12.14 -3.73
C GLU A 17 -32.22 -10.71 -3.21
N MET A 18 -31.20 -10.21 -2.48
CA MET A 18 -31.21 -8.83 -1.99
C MET A 18 -31.25 -7.81 -3.15
N MET A 19 -30.48 -8.03 -4.21
CA MET A 19 -30.40 -7.12 -5.36
C MET A 19 -31.66 -7.17 -6.24
N ASP A 20 -32.31 -8.33 -6.37
CA ASP A 20 -33.59 -8.50 -7.03
C ASP A 20 -34.69 -7.74 -6.28
N GLU A 21 -34.75 -7.91 -4.94
CA GLU A 21 -35.70 -7.22 -4.08
C GLU A 21 -35.54 -5.70 -4.17
N TRP A 22 -34.31 -5.19 -4.10
CA TRP A 22 -34.06 -3.75 -4.17
C TRP A 22 -34.34 -3.17 -5.56
N THR A 23 -34.06 -3.92 -6.62
CA THR A 23 -34.40 -3.53 -7.99
C THR A 23 -35.91 -3.47 -8.19
N ALA A 24 -36.64 -4.47 -7.67
CA ALA A 24 -38.10 -4.53 -7.73
C ALA A 24 -38.77 -3.42 -6.91
N ALA A 25 -38.18 -3.05 -5.77
CA ALA A 25 -38.63 -1.94 -4.95
C ALA A 25 -38.33 -0.54 -5.56
N ASN A 26 -37.64 -0.48 -6.69
CA ASN A 26 -37.19 0.76 -7.34
C ASN A 26 -36.42 1.69 -6.39
N GLU A 27 -35.61 1.09 -5.52
CA GLU A 27 -34.86 1.79 -4.49
C GLU A 27 -33.79 2.70 -5.11
N LYS A 28 -33.73 3.95 -4.65
CA LYS A 28 -32.81 4.97 -5.21
C LYS A 28 -31.41 4.92 -4.60
N ILE A 29 -31.22 4.12 -3.54
CA ILE A 29 -29.98 4.07 -2.77
C ILE A 29 -28.90 3.21 -3.44
N ILE A 30 -29.24 2.37 -4.42
CA ILE A 30 -28.27 1.51 -5.10
C ILE A 30 -27.34 2.37 -5.96
N PRO A 31 -26.02 2.40 -5.68
CA PRO A 31 -25.07 3.12 -6.50
C PRO A 31 -25.12 2.67 -7.96
N TRP A 32 -25.00 3.62 -8.89
CA TRP A 32 -25.05 3.32 -10.33
C TRP A 32 -23.96 2.32 -10.77
N SER A 33 -22.80 2.34 -10.12
CA SER A 33 -21.71 1.38 -10.35
C SER A 33 -22.14 -0.07 -10.12
N ILE A 34 -22.98 -0.32 -9.11
CA ILE A 34 -23.56 -1.62 -8.81
C ILE A 34 -24.64 -1.98 -9.83
N ARG A 35 -25.44 -1.00 -10.27
CA ARG A 35 -26.54 -1.21 -11.23
C ARG A 35 -26.05 -1.48 -12.66
N LYS A 36 -24.87 -1.00 -13.04
CA LYS A 36 -24.29 -1.19 -14.38
C LYS A 36 -23.69 -2.58 -14.57
N CYS A 37 -23.28 -3.24 -13.48
CA CYS A 37 -22.74 -4.59 -13.53
C CYS A 37 -23.87 -5.61 -13.39
N ASP A 38 -23.88 -6.63 -14.24
CA ASP A 38 -24.85 -7.72 -14.11
C ASP A 38 -24.47 -8.61 -12.92
N TYR A 39 -25.15 -8.42 -11.79
CA TYR A 39 -24.92 -9.21 -10.57
C TYR A 39 -25.30 -10.69 -10.72
N HIS A 40 -26.10 -11.06 -11.73
CA HIS A 40 -26.39 -12.47 -12.02
C HIS A 40 -25.14 -13.21 -12.53
N ASN A 41 -24.24 -12.50 -13.21
CA ASN A 41 -22.91 -12.94 -13.54
C ASN A 41 -21.93 -12.60 -12.40
N PHE A 42 -21.98 -13.44 -11.37
CA PHE A 42 -21.27 -13.23 -10.12
C PHE A 42 -19.75 -13.07 -10.28
N GLU A 43 -19.13 -13.79 -11.22
CA GLU A 43 -17.68 -13.70 -11.46
C GLU A 43 -17.31 -12.34 -12.05
N THR A 44 -18.01 -11.90 -13.09
CA THR A 44 -17.82 -10.57 -13.68
C THR A 44 -18.14 -9.46 -12.68
N TYR A 45 -19.15 -9.66 -11.82
CA TYR A 45 -19.51 -8.71 -10.78
C TYR A 45 -18.42 -8.59 -9.72
N LEU A 46 -17.87 -9.70 -9.22
CA LEU A 46 -16.74 -9.70 -8.30
C LEU A 46 -15.49 -9.04 -8.91
N ASP A 47 -15.17 -9.42 -10.15
CA ASP A 47 -14.01 -8.91 -10.88
C ASP A 47 -14.08 -7.39 -11.12
N ALA A 48 -15.28 -6.84 -11.30
CA ALA A 48 -15.52 -5.41 -11.41
C ALA A 48 -15.46 -4.66 -10.06
N LEU A 49 -15.63 -5.38 -8.94
CA LEU A 49 -15.48 -4.83 -7.59
C LEU A 49 -14.03 -4.88 -7.08
N GLU A 50 -13.20 -5.75 -7.64
CA GLU A 50 -11.78 -5.81 -7.29
C GLU A 50 -11.03 -4.62 -7.88
N GLU A 51 -10.43 -3.81 -7.01
CA GLU A 51 -9.45 -2.79 -7.40
C GLU A 51 -8.19 -3.50 -7.92
N LYS A 52 -8.08 -3.61 -9.25
CA LYS A 52 -6.98 -4.32 -9.93
C LYS A 52 -5.70 -3.50 -10.06
N GLU A 53 -5.82 -2.18 -9.94
CA GLU A 53 -4.67 -1.30 -9.90
C GLU A 53 -4.22 -1.20 -8.44
N GLU A 54 -3.06 -1.80 -8.15
CA GLU A 54 -2.31 -1.51 -6.95
C GLU A 54 -1.92 -0.03 -7.05
N SER A 55 -2.68 0.86 -6.39
CA SER A 55 -2.25 2.25 -6.29
C SER A 55 -0.86 2.23 -5.68
N GLY A 56 0.12 2.82 -6.37
CA GLY A 56 1.55 2.82 -5.99
C GLY A 56 1.87 3.55 -4.68
N GLU A 57 0.88 3.67 -3.81
CA GLU A 57 0.90 4.37 -2.54
C GLU A 57 1.17 3.43 -1.35
N LYS A 58 1.06 2.11 -1.55
CA LYS A 58 1.35 1.12 -0.50
C LYS A 58 2.71 0.48 -0.72
N VAL A 59 3.66 0.86 0.12
CA VAL A 59 4.95 0.16 0.22
C VAL A 59 4.67 -1.26 0.73
N PRO A 60 5.05 -2.33 0.01
CA PRO A 60 4.77 -3.68 0.45
C PRO A 60 5.51 -3.98 1.77
N ASP A 61 4.85 -4.71 2.68
CA ASP A 61 5.39 -5.08 4.00
C ASP A 61 6.77 -5.77 3.91
N SER A 62 7.06 -6.40 2.78
CA SER A 62 8.38 -6.98 2.47
C SER A 62 9.52 -5.95 2.39
N THR A 63 9.21 -4.66 2.46
CA THR A 63 10.16 -3.55 2.46
C THR A 63 10.40 -3.00 3.87
N ILE A 64 9.55 -3.33 4.84
CA ILE A 64 9.70 -2.95 6.25
C ILE A 64 10.83 -3.80 6.86
N SER A 65 11.70 -3.21 7.67
CA SER A 65 12.75 -3.96 8.35
C SER A 65 12.17 -4.80 9.51
N LYS A 66 12.98 -5.70 10.05
CA LYS A 66 12.63 -6.52 11.19
C LYS A 66 13.69 -6.43 12.28
N GLU A 67 13.23 -6.56 13.52
CA GLU A 67 14.08 -6.74 14.70
C GLU A 67 14.65 -8.17 14.75
N PRO A 68 15.71 -8.42 15.55
CA PRO A 68 16.31 -9.76 15.69
C PRO A 68 15.34 -10.86 16.15
N ASP A 69 14.24 -10.50 16.81
CA ASP A 69 13.17 -11.40 17.24
C ASP A 69 12.13 -11.69 16.14
N GLY A 70 12.26 -11.02 14.99
CA GLY A 70 11.38 -11.16 13.82
C GLY A 70 10.18 -10.21 13.81
N GLU A 71 10.02 -9.34 14.80
CA GLU A 71 8.97 -8.31 14.81
C GLU A 71 9.24 -7.22 13.75
N PHE A 72 8.18 -6.63 13.21
CA PHE A 72 8.31 -5.56 12.22
C PHE A 72 8.79 -4.25 12.87
N ASN A 73 9.79 -3.63 12.26
CA ASN A 73 10.24 -2.30 12.63
C ASN A 73 9.70 -1.29 11.61
N GLU A 74 8.55 -0.69 11.93
CA GLU A 74 7.90 0.33 11.09
C GLU A 74 8.67 1.66 11.01
N SER A 75 9.72 1.84 11.82
CA SER A 75 10.56 3.05 11.76
C SER A 75 11.58 3.02 10.63
N TYR A 76 11.92 1.85 10.09
CA TYR A 76 12.95 1.71 9.06
C TYR A 76 12.57 0.70 7.98
N CYS A 77 13.15 0.85 6.79
CA CYS A 77 13.03 -0.14 5.72
C CYS A 77 14.20 -1.14 5.77
N LYS A 78 14.02 -2.31 5.15
CA LYS A 78 15.04 -3.39 5.06
C LYS A 78 16.37 -2.97 4.42
N TRP A 79 16.39 -1.83 3.74
CA TRP A 79 17.60 -1.27 3.14
C TRP A 79 18.38 -0.43 4.13
N CYS A 80 17.71 0.21 5.09
CA CYS A 80 18.37 1.00 6.13
C CYS A 80 18.81 0.15 7.33
N TYR A 81 17.98 -0.81 7.75
CA TYR A 81 18.18 -1.60 8.96
C TYR A 81 17.82 -3.07 8.73
N THR A 82 18.58 -4.00 9.28
CA THR A 82 18.28 -5.43 9.25
C THR A 82 18.87 -6.11 10.48
N ASP A 83 18.06 -6.90 11.19
CA ASP A 83 18.49 -7.80 12.27
C ASP A 83 19.34 -7.13 13.38
N GLY A 84 19.02 -5.90 13.79
CA GLY A 84 19.79 -5.20 14.84
C GLY A 84 20.83 -4.21 14.32
N GLU A 85 21.15 -4.25 13.03
CA GLU A 85 22.28 -3.51 12.45
C GLU A 85 21.86 -2.57 11.33
N PHE A 86 22.42 -1.37 11.34
CA PHE A 86 22.31 -0.42 10.22
C PHE A 86 23.29 -0.82 9.12
N LYS A 87 22.82 -0.81 7.87
CA LYS A 87 23.63 -1.24 6.72
C LYS A 87 24.70 -0.24 6.30
N TYR A 88 24.53 1.04 6.64
CA TYR A 88 25.40 2.12 6.20
C TYR A 88 26.15 2.72 7.38
N SER A 89 27.44 2.98 7.19
CA SER A 89 28.31 3.54 8.23
C SER A 89 28.28 5.07 8.26
N SER A 90 27.85 5.72 7.17
CA SER A 90 27.69 7.18 7.10
C SER A 90 26.46 7.59 6.29
N MET A 91 26.00 8.83 6.51
CA MET A 91 24.94 9.43 5.70
C MET A 91 25.32 9.54 4.23
N GLU A 92 26.59 9.83 3.94
CA GLU A 92 27.10 9.97 2.56
C GLU A 92 26.98 8.65 1.80
N GLU A 93 27.31 7.52 2.46
CA GLU A 93 27.18 6.18 1.88
C GLU A 93 25.73 5.85 1.50
N LEU A 94 24.78 6.18 2.38
CA LEU A 94 23.34 6.02 2.11
C LEU A 94 22.89 6.93 0.96
N ILE A 95 23.33 8.19 0.94
CA ILE A 95 22.96 9.16 -0.09
C ILE A 95 23.47 8.69 -1.46
N ASP A 96 24.72 8.24 -1.55
CA ASP A 96 25.30 7.78 -2.81
C ASP A 96 24.58 6.52 -3.32
N PHE A 97 24.22 5.58 -2.42
CA PHE A 97 23.39 4.42 -2.76
C PHE A 97 22.02 4.84 -3.33
N CYS A 98 21.33 5.78 -2.67
CA CYS A 98 20.05 6.30 -3.14
C CYS A 98 20.17 6.99 -4.50
N VAL A 99 21.21 7.78 -4.73
CA VAL A 99 21.45 8.45 -6.01
C VAL A 99 21.63 7.42 -7.13
N GLU A 100 22.38 6.35 -6.89
CA GLU A 100 22.61 5.30 -7.87
C GLU A 100 21.33 4.50 -8.20
N HIS A 101 20.50 4.19 -7.19
CA HIS A 101 19.36 3.29 -7.35
C HIS A 101 18.01 3.99 -7.58
N MET A 102 17.87 5.26 -7.21
CA MET A 102 16.61 6.03 -7.33
C MET A 102 16.62 6.99 -8.52
N SER A 103 17.80 7.35 -9.04
CA SER A 103 17.87 8.24 -10.19
C SER A 103 17.38 7.59 -11.47
N ASN A 104 16.68 8.38 -12.29
CA ASN A 104 16.12 7.96 -13.57
C ASN A 104 15.87 9.20 -14.44
N GLU A 105 15.33 9.02 -15.65
CA GLU A 105 15.07 10.11 -16.61
C GLU A 105 14.21 11.24 -16.04
N ASN A 106 13.26 10.92 -15.15
CA ASN A 106 12.38 11.90 -14.51
C ASN A 106 12.95 12.45 -13.20
N TRP A 107 13.95 11.80 -12.62
CA TRP A 107 14.56 12.20 -11.35
C TRP A 107 16.09 12.10 -11.43
N PRO A 108 16.77 13.13 -11.95
CA PRO A 108 18.21 13.08 -12.20
C PRO A 108 19.03 12.95 -10.91
N PRO A 109 20.25 12.38 -10.99
CA PRO A 109 21.13 12.15 -9.83
C PRO A 109 21.32 13.36 -8.91
N GLU A 110 21.49 14.55 -9.49
CA GLU A 110 21.68 15.79 -8.73
C GLU A 110 20.46 16.14 -7.88
N GLN A 111 19.25 15.91 -8.41
CA GLN A 111 17.99 16.18 -7.70
C GLN A 111 17.74 15.14 -6.61
N VAL A 112 18.03 13.87 -6.86
CA VAL A 112 17.99 12.82 -5.84
C VAL A 112 18.94 13.17 -4.70
N ARG A 113 20.18 13.55 -5.03
CA ARG A 113 21.21 13.90 -4.04
C ARG A 113 20.79 15.09 -3.18
N ALA A 114 20.31 16.16 -3.80
CA ALA A 114 19.84 17.34 -3.08
C ALA A 114 18.64 17.02 -2.16
N HIS A 115 17.72 16.18 -2.62
CA HIS A 115 16.59 15.73 -1.82
C HIS A 115 17.04 14.87 -0.62
N MET A 116 17.90 13.89 -0.86
CA MET A 116 18.41 13.02 0.21
C MET A 116 19.25 13.79 1.23
N LEU A 117 20.04 14.79 0.82
CA LEU A 117 20.76 15.68 1.74
C LEU A 117 19.83 16.47 2.67
N ALA A 118 18.60 16.76 2.25
CA ALA A 118 17.60 17.43 3.09
C ALA A 118 16.85 16.45 4.00
N VAL A 119 16.64 15.21 3.56
CA VAL A 119 15.81 14.20 4.26
C VAL A 119 16.61 13.34 5.23
N VAL A 120 17.79 12.84 4.81
CA VAL A 120 18.61 11.91 5.61
C VAL A 120 18.93 12.45 7.00
N PRO A 121 19.30 13.73 7.19
CA PRO A 121 19.53 14.30 8.53
C PRO A 121 18.28 14.35 9.43
N GLN A 122 17.07 14.27 8.87
CA GLN A 122 15.81 14.28 9.63
C GLN A 122 15.39 12.88 10.09
N LEU A 123 16.05 11.82 9.60
CA LEU A 123 15.73 10.44 9.97
C LEU A 123 16.18 10.16 11.41
N LYS A 124 15.39 9.41 12.18
CA LYS A 124 15.61 9.12 13.60
C LYS A 124 17.04 8.62 13.94
N HIS A 125 17.64 7.81 13.07
CA HIS A 125 18.99 7.28 13.28
C HIS A 125 20.09 8.34 13.11
N TRP A 126 19.90 9.25 12.15
CA TRP A 126 20.91 10.26 11.76
C TRP A 126 20.65 11.64 12.38
N ASN A 127 19.47 11.85 12.95
CA ASN A 127 19.12 13.08 13.62
C ASN A 127 19.96 13.20 14.90
N GLN A 128 21.09 13.90 14.79
CA GLN A 128 22.00 14.20 15.90
C GLN A 128 21.46 15.29 16.85
N GLY A 129 20.18 15.66 16.73
CA GLY A 129 19.55 16.67 17.58
C GLY A 129 18.04 16.49 17.69
N GLU A 130 17.61 15.64 18.63
CA GLU A 130 16.69 16.07 19.69
C GLU A 130 16.78 15.08 20.87
N ASN A 131 17.03 15.68 22.03
CA ASN A 131 17.11 15.10 23.36
C ASN A 131 15.72 15.15 24.00
#